data_AF-A0A2T5C8H9-F1
#
_entry.id   AF-A0A2T5C8H9-F1
#
_cell.length_a   1.000
_cell.length_b   1.000
_cell.length_c   1.000
_cell.angle_alpha   90.00
_cell.angle_beta   90.00
_cell.angle_gamma   90.00
#
_symmetry.space_group_name_H-M   'P 1'
#
loop_
_entity.id
_entity.type
_entity.pdbx_description
1 polymer ?
#
loop_
_entity_poly.entity_id
_entity_poly.type
_entity_poly.pdbx_seq_one_letter_code
_entity_poly.pdbx_strand_id
1 'polypeptide(L)'
;MRGWRVDKGFTRGARCSSPPGRGMRCGFADIQGLFLASWNCPGAKNEEQRTFITREGAVMKRQSGFTLLEVLIVIGIMGLIAAMVSPRFGGIRDAAGVVIRDNNQQRMTAAVASYWEDHEVFPSGLVNLVYEDGGPDEYDRSARYKMPTHEGNLVHEGKVTFDEDFFTRLNLRVHILNEDEARELRRMGIMTLYNLNSYDYHGVDEGVVTPIVEGDREDRMRQVGRGVNDDDPRIRADLGVLMVGLGWDTSVGPASWIGPATTEASIRTTGWTHPDSIGRIILGLGPETELINKDIISSAGLCPDGLRNDRTTWNHYSLLLPRLQATVDRMNATSSLDHLKMITARPANGPVREFNLLTVQPRYRFNIYSPSGLLGNDPENNLTWEIIDPATET
;
A
#
# COMPACT_ATOMS: atom_id res chain seq x y z
N MET A 1 14.49 51.86 33.08
CA MET A 1 14.16 53.26 32.74
C MET A 1 13.85 53.34 31.25
N ARG A 2 12.68 53.88 30.88
CA ARG A 2 12.25 54.43 29.56
C ARG A 2 12.50 53.52 28.33
N GLY A 3 11.54 52.91 27.65
CA GLY A 3 10.21 53.39 27.24
C GLY A 3 10.33 54.41 26.11
N TRP A 4 9.88 54.07 24.89
CA TRP A 4 9.27 55.01 23.93
C TRP A 4 8.41 54.25 22.90
N ARG A 5 7.17 54.73 22.81
CA ARG A 5 6.07 54.44 21.87
C ARG A 5 5.66 55.82 21.33
N VAL A 6 5.10 55.92 20.10
CA VAL A 6 4.27 57.03 19.48
C VAL A 6 4.44 56.95 17.95
N ASP A 7 3.47 57.11 17.03
CA ASP A 7 2.01 57.27 17.10
C ASP A 7 1.33 57.03 15.73
N LYS A 8 -0.01 57.14 15.75
CA LYS A 8 -1.03 56.94 14.70
C LYS A 8 -1.17 58.09 13.68
N GLY A 9 -1.59 57.73 12.46
CA GLY A 9 -2.89 58.14 11.86
C GLY A 9 -2.98 59.38 10.96
N PHE A 10 -3.61 59.25 9.77
CA PHE A 10 -4.41 60.30 9.06
C PHE A 10 -5.13 59.73 7.78
N THR A 11 -6.44 59.45 7.80
CA THR A 11 -7.62 60.15 7.19
C THR A 11 -8.04 59.87 5.74
N ARG A 12 -9.37 59.85 5.57
CA ARG A 12 -10.23 59.63 4.38
C ARG A 12 -10.22 60.78 3.36
N GLY A 13 -10.63 60.49 2.11
CA GLY A 13 -11.10 61.47 1.12
C GLY A 13 -11.87 60.82 -0.02
N ALA A 14 -12.98 61.42 -0.48
CA ALA A 14 -14.00 60.84 -1.36
C ALA A 14 -14.17 61.60 -2.70
N ARG A 15 -14.83 60.92 -3.66
CA ARG A 15 -15.77 61.39 -4.73
C ARG A 15 -15.33 61.55 -6.21
N CYS A 16 -16.17 60.90 -7.05
CA CYS A 16 -16.89 61.30 -8.29
C CYS A 16 -16.14 61.68 -9.59
N SER A 17 -16.49 61.02 -10.72
CA SER A 17 -17.41 61.48 -11.80
C SER A 17 -17.17 60.78 -13.17
N SER A 18 -18.23 60.62 -13.96
CA SER A 18 -18.44 59.93 -15.27
C SER A 18 -17.94 60.77 -16.50
N PRO A 19 -18.13 60.49 -17.83
CA PRO A 19 -19.06 59.58 -18.58
C PRO A 19 -18.47 58.95 -19.92
N PRO A 20 -19.17 58.80 -21.09
CA PRO A 20 -19.83 57.56 -21.59
C PRO A 20 -19.45 57.12 -23.04
N GLY A 21 -19.92 55.96 -23.53
CA GLY A 21 -19.77 55.55 -24.96
C GLY A 21 -20.55 54.31 -25.41
N ARG A 22 -21.30 54.42 -26.53
CA ARG A 22 -22.30 53.49 -27.14
C ARG A 22 -21.74 52.21 -27.81
N GLY A 23 -22.53 51.12 -27.76
CA GLY A 23 -23.28 50.60 -28.93
C GLY A 23 -22.89 49.27 -29.61
N MET A 24 -23.82 48.30 -29.59
CA MET A 24 -24.16 47.28 -30.65
C MET A 24 -23.08 46.25 -31.08
N ARG A 25 -23.31 44.96 -31.37
CA ARG A 25 -24.47 44.17 -31.85
C ARG A 25 -24.12 42.66 -31.80
N CYS A 26 -25.16 41.80 -31.73
CA CYS A 26 -25.41 40.49 -32.40
C CYS A 26 -24.27 39.44 -32.52
N GLY A 27 -24.45 38.14 -32.34
CA GLY A 27 -25.64 37.27 -32.29
C GLY A 27 -25.21 35.83 -32.69
N PHE A 28 -26.17 34.90 -32.64
CA PHE A 28 -26.12 33.45 -32.95
C PHE A 28 -25.59 32.54 -31.81
N ALA A 29 -26.45 31.84 -31.04
CA ALA A 29 -27.34 30.70 -31.39
C ALA A 29 -26.54 29.42 -31.62
N ASP A 30 -26.88 28.23 -31.13
CA ASP A 30 -27.91 27.69 -30.23
C ASP A 30 -27.46 26.24 -29.96
N ILE A 31 -28.28 25.46 -29.26
CA ILE A 31 -28.15 24.01 -28.97
C ILE A 31 -27.40 23.71 -27.66
N GLN A 32 -28.12 23.80 -26.55
CA GLN A 32 -28.45 22.58 -25.79
C GLN A 32 -29.67 22.85 -24.90
N GLY A 33 -30.67 22.00 -25.08
CA GLY A 33 -31.97 22.14 -24.48
C GLY A 33 -32.07 21.63 -23.04
N LEU A 34 -33.23 21.96 -22.48
CA LEU A 34 -33.90 21.28 -21.37
C LEU A 34 -33.20 21.34 -20.00
N PHE A 35 -33.53 22.35 -19.20
CA PHE A 35 -34.56 22.22 -18.15
C PHE A 35 -34.67 23.54 -17.35
N LEU A 36 -35.91 24.03 -17.27
CA LEU A 36 -36.48 24.87 -16.23
C LEU A 36 -35.99 26.33 -16.06
N ALA A 37 -36.94 27.19 -16.43
CA ALA A 37 -37.07 28.58 -16.05
C ALA A 37 -37.08 28.78 -14.51
N SER A 38 -36.39 29.83 -14.09
CA SER A 38 -36.74 30.61 -12.90
C SER A 38 -36.52 32.08 -13.24
N TRP A 39 -37.61 32.77 -13.54
CA TRP A 39 -37.64 34.23 -13.55
C TRP A 39 -38.05 34.68 -12.16
N ASN A 40 -37.30 35.63 -11.60
CA ASN A 40 -37.89 36.57 -10.65
C ASN A 40 -37.41 37.98 -10.99
N CYS A 41 -38.38 38.82 -11.35
CA CYS A 41 -38.24 40.27 -11.54
C CYS A 41 -39.13 40.97 -10.50
N PRO A 42 -38.70 42.10 -9.94
CA PRO A 42 -39.62 43.07 -9.38
C PRO A 42 -39.47 44.43 -10.07
N GLY A 43 -40.57 44.93 -10.63
CA GLY A 43 -40.66 46.25 -11.24
C GLY A 43 -42.10 46.64 -11.55
N ALA A 44 -42.79 47.18 -10.55
CA ALA A 44 -44.15 47.70 -10.63
C ALA A 44 -44.24 48.98 -11.46
N LYS A 45 -45.30 49.12 -12.27
CA LYS A 45 -45.95 50.40 -12.59
C LYS A 45 -47.46 50.22 -12.79
N ASN A 46 -48.17 51.22 -12.29
CA ASN A 46 -49.62 51.41 -12.26
C ASN A 46 -50.19 51.66 -13.66
N GLU A 47 -51.40 51.17 -13.93
CA GLU A 47 -52.35 51.88 -14.81
C GLU A 47 -53.81 51.40 -14.60
N GLU A 48 -54.63 52.39 -14.28
CA GLU A 48 -56.06 52.61 -14.53
C GLU A 48 -57.16 51.55 -14.28
N GLN A 49 -58.16 52.07 -13.58
CA GLN A 49 -59.43 51.48 -13.21
C GLN A 49 -60.34 51.28 -14.44
N ARG A 50 -60.77 50.03 -14.65
CA ARG A 50 -62.04 49.72 -15.33
C ARG A 50 -62.75 48.60 -14.58
N THR A 51 -63.76 48.98 -13.80
CA THR A 51 -64.73 48.06 -13.19
C THR A 51 -65.59 47.43 -14.29
N PHE A 52 -65.25 46.21 -14.69
CA PHE A 52 -66.19 45.30 -15.33
C PHE A 52 -66.63 44.26 -14.30
N ILE A 53 -67.91 44.31 -13.96
CA ILE A 53 -68.59 43.28 -13.18
C ILE A 53 -68.76 42.08 -14.10
N THR A 54 -67.90 41.08 -13.97
CA THR A 54 -68.20 39.71 -14.39
C THR A 54 -68.24 38.82 -13.15
N ARG A 55 -69.45 38.34 -12.83
CA ARG A 55 -69.64 37.17 -12.00
C ARG A 55 -69.04 35.97 -12.74
N GLU A 56 -67.84 35.54 -12.37
CA GLU A 56 -67.36 34.20 -12.67
C GLU A 56 -66.96 33.53 -11.36
N GLY A 57 -67.56 32.35 -11.11
CA GLY A 57 -67.43 31.61 -9.87
C GLY A 57 -65.99 31.26 -9.57
N ALA A 58 -65.54 31.61 -8.36
CA ALA A 58 -64.30 31.10 -7.80
C ALA A 58 -64.37 29.57 -7.74
N VAL A 59 -63.73 28.90 -8.70
CA VAL A 59 -63.39 27.48 -8.54
C VAL A 59 -62.33 27.43 -7.45
N MET A 60 -62.76 27.16 -6.21
CA MET A 60 -61.86 26.78 -5.13
C MET A 60 -61.02 25.59 -5.63
N LYS A 61 -59.75 25.82 -5.94
CA LYS A 61 -58.78 24.73 -6.08
C LYS A 61 -58.72 24.04 -4.72
N ARG A 62 -59.45 22.94 -4.60
CA ARG A 62 -59.33 22.01 -3.46
C ARG A 62 -57.86 21.60 -3.40
N GLN A 63 -57.14 22.05 -2.38
CA GLN A 63 -55.87 21.44 -2.01
C GLN A 63 -56.22 20.01 -1.59
N SER A 64 -55.89 19.03 -2.44
CA SER A 64 -56.01 17.62 -2.09
C SER A 64 -55.03 17.36 -0.95
N GLY A 65 -55.55 17.24 0.27
CA GLY A 65 -54.78 16.79 1.41
C GLY A 65 -54.29 15.38 1.16
N PHE A 66 -52.99 15.16 1.39
CA PHE A 66 -52.36 13.85 1.35
C PHE A 66 -53.12 12.90 2.29
N THR A 67 -53.66 11.82 1.76
CA THR A 67 -54.33 10.83 2.62
C THR A 67 -53.28 10.05 3.42
N LEU A 68 -53.59 9.70 4.66
CA LEU A 68 -52.69 8.84 5.47
C LEU A 68 -52.39 7.52 4.75
N LEU A 69 -53.36 7.02 3.98
CA LEU A 69 -53.26 5.83 3.16
C LEU A 69 -52.20 5.97 2.05
N GLU A 70 -52.12 7.13 1.39
CA GLU A 70 -51.11 7.38 0.35
C GLU A 70 -49.69 7.34 0.90
N VAL A 71 -49.45 7.90 2.09
CA VAL A 71 -48.12 7.81 2.69
C VAL A 71 -47.81 6.37 3.11
N LEU A 72 -48.81 5.66 3.67
CA LEU A 72 -48.65 4.29 4.15
C LEU A 72 -48.29 3.31 3.03
N ILE A 73 -48.95 3.40 1.87
CA ILE A 73 -48.65 2.52 0.74
C ILE A 73 -47.27 2.82 0.15
N VAL A 74 -46.84 4.09 0.14
CA VAL A 74 -45.53 4.50 -0.37
C VAL A 74 -44.41 3.96 0.53
N ILE A 75 -44.50 4.14 1.85
CA ILE A 75 -43.49 3.56 2.76
C ILE A 75 -43.53 2.03 2.76
N GLY A 76 -44.70 1.42 2.53
CA GLY A 76 -44.85 -0.02 2.38
C GLY A 76 -44.12 -0.55 1.14
N ILE A 77 -44.30 0.10 -0.01
CA ILE A 77 -43.59 -0.25 -1.25
C ILE A 77 -42.09 0.05 -1.12
N MET A 78 -41.70 1.18 -0.55
CA MET A 78 -40.29 1.51 -0.29
C MET A 78 -39.63 0.48 0.64
N GLY A 79 -40.34 0.05 1.70
CA GLY A 79 -39.89 -0.99 2.61
C GLY A 79 -39.72 -2.35 1.93
N LEU A 80 -40.65 -2.72 1.05
CA LEU A 80 -40.57 -3.96 0.27
C LEU A 80 -39.36 -3.95 -0.70
N ILE A 81 -39.18 -2.84 -1.44
CA ILE A 81 -38.05 -2.69 -2.36
C ILE A 81 -36.73 -2.70 -1.56
N ALA A 82 -36.63 -1.94 -0.48
CA ALA A 82 -35.43 -1.91 0.36
C ALA A 82 -35.10 -3.31 0.91
N ALA A 83 -36.10 -4.06 1.38
CA ALA A 83 -35.93 -5.42 1.88
C ALA A 83 -35.41 -6.40 0.82
N MET A 84 -35.89 -6.29 -0.43
CA MET A 84 -35.44 -7.16 -1.52
C MET A 84 -34.03 -6.82 -2.02
N VAL A 85 -33.65 -5.54 -1.99
CA VAL A 85 -32.36 -5.10 -2.55
C VAL A 85 -31.23 -5.18 -1.51
N SER A 86 -31.52 -4.95 -0.22
CA SER A 86 -30.56 -5.02 0.89
C SER A 86 -29.60 -6.24 0.87
N PRO A 87 -30.05 -7.50 0.72
CA PRO A 87 -29.16 -8.67 0.77
C PRO A 87 -28.13 -8.71 -0.37
N ARG A 88 -28.36 -8.00 -1.49
CA ARG A 88 -27.44 -7.99 -2.63
C ARG A 88 -26.27 -7.02 -2.46
N PHE A 89 -26.34 -6.06 -1.52
CA PHE A 89 -25.30 -5.05 -1.35
C PHE A 89 -24.15 -5.45 -0.40
N GLY A 90 -24.34 -6.47 0.44
CA GLY A 90 -23.34 -6.89 1.42
C GLY A 90 -22.03 -7.39 0.80
N GLY A 91 -22.10 -8.31 -0.18
CA GLY A 91 -20.92 -8.92 -0.79
C GLY A 91 -20.24 -8.12 -1.89
N ILE A 92 -20.87 -7.06 -2.41
CA ILE A 92 -20.31 -6.25 -3.52
C ILE A 92 -19.05 -5.50 -3.06
N ARG A 93 -19.01 -5.06 -1.79
CA ARG A 93 -17.88 -4.28 -1.26
C ARG A 93 -16.59 -5.10 -1.17
N ASP A 94 -16.69 -6.35 -0.72
CA ASP A 94 -15.52 -7.22 -0.57
C ASP A 94 -14.98 -7.65 -1.94
N ALA A 95 -15.88 -8.00 -2.88
CA ALA A 95 -15.49 -8.30 -4.26
C ALA A 95 -14.84 -7.09 -4.97
N ALA A 96 -15.34 -5.88 -4.75
CA ALA A 96 -14.74 -4.67 -5.29
C ALA A 96 -13.34 -4.41 -4.69
N GLY A 97 -13.13 -4.71 -3.40
CA GLY A 97 -11.82 -4.61 -2.75
C GLY A 97 -10.75 -5.46 -3.43
N VAL A 98 -11.06 -6.74 -3.70
CA VAL A 98 -10.16 -7.66 -4.41
C VAL A 98 -9.79 -7.11 -5.79
N VAL A 99 -10.79 -6.67 -6.57
CA VAL A 99 -10.56 -6.11 -7.91
C VAL A 99 -9.71 -4.84 -7.86
N ILE A 100 -9.92 -3.96 -6.88
CA ILE A 100 -9.12 -2.74 -6.74
C ILE A 100 -7.68 -3.09 -6.34
N ARG A 101 -7.50 -4.02 -5.40
CA ARG A 101 -6.17 -4.50 -4.98
C ARG A 101 -5.39 -5.03 -6.18
N ASP A 102 -6.02 -5.91 -6.97
CA ASP A 102 -5.36 -6.56 -8.10
C ASP A 102 -5.03 -5.56 -9.22
N ASN A 103 -5.92 -4.60 -9.48
CA ASN A 103 -5.65 -3.50 -10.41
C ASN A 103 -4.49 -2.61 -9.94
N ASN A 104 -4.45 -2.26 -8.65
CA ASN A 104 -3.37 -1.46 -8.09
C ASN A 104 -2.03 -2.23 -8.16
N GLN A 105 -2.04 -3.53 -7.87
CA GLN A 105 -0.87 -4.39 -7.98
C GLN A 105 -0.35 -4.44 -9.43
N GLN A 106 -1.24 -4.63 -10.42
CA GLN A 106 -0.87 -4.62 -11.84
C GLN A 106 -0.30 -3.27 -12.29
N ARG A 107 -0.87 -2.16 -11.80
CA ARG A 107 -0.34 -0.81 -12.07
C ARG A 107 1.07 -0.64 -11.51
N MET A 108 1.34 -1.12 -10.30
CA MET A 108 2.69 -1.09 -9.73
C MET A 108 3.64 -1.98 -10.54
N THR A 109 3.19 -3.17 -10.98
CA THR A 109 4.01 -4.08 -11.79
C THR A 109 4.39 -3.43 -13.11
N ALA A 110 3.41 -2.81 -13.79
CA ALA A 110 3.65 -2.09 -15.03
C ALA A 110 4.58 -0.89 -14.83
N ALA A 111 4.46 -0.15 -13.73
CA ALA A 111 5.33 0.99 -13.44
C ALA A 111 6.79 0.57 -13.22
N VAL A 112 7.03 -0.49 -12.43
CA VAL A 112 8.39 -1.03 -12.22
C VAL A 112 8.95 -1.61 -13.52
N ALA A 113 8.13 -2.33 -14.31
CA ALA A 113 8.55 -2.88 -15.60
C ALA A 113 8.93 -1.77 -16.60
N SER A 114 8.11 -0.73 -16.73
CA SER A 114 8.39 0.44 -17.57
C SER A 114 9.68 1.13 -17.13
N TYR A 115 9.88 1.30 -15.82
CA TYR A 115 11.12 1.89 -15.30
C TYR A 115 12.36 1.06 -15.70
N TRP A 116 12.24 -0.26 -15.59
CA TRP A 116 13.29 -1.18 -15.99
C TRP A 116 13.56 -1.14 -17.50
N GLU A 117 12.52 -1.03 -18.34
CA GLU A 117 12.68 -0.88 -19.80
C GLU A 117 13.43 0.40 -20.17
N ASP A 118 13.18 1.50 -19.47
CA ASP A 118 13.80 2.80 -19.76
C ASP A 118 15.23 2.93 -19.21
N HIS A 119 15.52 2.35 -18.04
CA HIS A 119 16.78 2.58 -17.32
C HIS A 119 17.65 1.32 -17.16
N GLU A 120 17.14 0.13 -17.51
CA GLU A 120 17.78 -1.19 -17.28
C GLU A 120 18.16 -1.48 -15.82
N VAL A 121 17.54 -0.76 -14.88
CA VAL A 121 17.76 -0.84 -13.44
C VAL A 121 16.43 -0.74 -12.68
N PHE A 122 16.42 -1.17 -11.42
CA PHE A 122 15.29 -0.99 -10.51
C PHE A 122 15.28 0.41 -9.90
N PRO A 123 14.10 0.93 -9.50
CA PRO A 123 14.00 2.23 -8.85
C PRO A 123 14.72 2.22 -7.50
N SER A 124 15.37 3.34 -7.17
CA SER A 124 15.96 3.58 -5.86
C SER A 124 14.91 4.10 -4.85
N GLY A 125 15.32 4.31 -3.60
CA GLY A 125 14.43 4.81 -2.54
C GLY A 125 13.36 3.79 -2.10
N LEU A 126 13.66 2.49 -2.25
CA LEU A 126 12.78 1.44 -1.75
C LEU A 126 12.83 1.38 -0.23
N VAL A 127 11.77 0.85 0.37
CA VAL A 127 11.68 0.74 1.83
C VAL A 127 12.21 -0.63 2.27
N ASN A 128 13.21 -0.64 3.14
CA ASN A 128 13.66 -1.85 3.79
C ASN A 128 12.69 -2.21 4.93
N LEU A 129 12.08 -3.38 4.82
CA LEU A 129 10.97 -3.82 5.68
C LEU A 129 11.45 -4.42 7.01
N VAL A 130 12.53 -3.88 7.58
CA VAL A 130 13.09 -4.32 8.87
C VAL A 130 12.99 -3.19 9.90
N TYR A 131 13.09 -3.55 11.17
CA TYR A 131 13.39 -2.59 12.22
C TYR A 131 14.87 -2.58 12.52
N GLU A 132 15.41 -1.38 12.64
CA GLU A 132 16.72 -1.17 13.22
C GLU A 132 16.56 -0.79 14.69
N ASP A 133 17.07 -1.65 15.58
CA ASP A 133 17.21 -1.32 16.99
C ASP A 133 18.54 -0.58 17.16
N GLY A 134 18.50 0.65 17.66
CA GLY A 134 19.65 1.53 17.89
C GLY A 134 20.56 1.07 19.04
N GLY A 135 20.54 -0.22 19.38
CA GLY A 135 21.33 -0.79 20.47
C GLY A 135 22.80 -0.36 20.37
N PRO A 136 23.41 0.11 21.47
CA PRO A 136 24.75 0.72 21.46
C PRO A 136 25.88 -0.27 21.15
N ASP A 137 25.60 -1.57 21.09
CA ASP A 137 26.60 -2.60 20.88
C ASP A 137 26.79 -2.90 19.39
N GLU A 138 27.69 -2.13 18.78
CA GLU A 138 28.20 -2.28 17.40
C GLU A 138 28.67 -3.72 17.06
N TYR A 139 28.97 -4.52 18.09
CA TYR A 139 29.49 -5.89 17.96
C TYR A 139 28.41 -6.98 17.83
N ASP A 140 27.16 -6.75 18.23
CA ASP A 140 26.07 -7.72 18.00
C ASP A 140 25.24 -7.32 16.77
N ARG A 141 25.81 -7.60 15.60
CA ARG A 141 25.19 -7.32 14.29
C ARG A 141 23.90 -8.11 14.06
N SER A 142 23.67 -9.20 14.81
CA SER A 142 22.43 -10.00 14.82
C SER A 142 21.25 -9.19 15.33
N ALA A 143 21.46 -8.51 16.45
CA ALA A 143 20.41 -7.89 17.24
C ALA A 143 19.97 -6.54 16.67
N ARG A 144 20.81 -5.95 15.82
CA ARG A 144 20.56 -4.65 15.19
C ARG A 144 19.34 -4.67 14.27
N TYR A 145 19.16 -5.72 13.46
CA TYR A 145 18.04 -5.80 12.53
C TYR A 145 17.02 -6.82 13.01
N LYS A 146 15.83 -6.35 13.33
CA LYS A 146 14.73 -7.19 13.82
C LYS A 146 13.62 -7.29 12.78
N MET A 147 12.94 -8.43 12.82
CA MET A 147 11.72 -8.63 12.05
C MET A 147 10.65 -7.65 12.55
N PRO A 148 9.85 -7.07 11.65
CA PRO A 148 8.81 -6.17 12.07
C PRO A 148 7.63 -6.90 12.73
N THR A 149 6.86 -6.16 13.52
CA THR A 149 5.68 -6.68 14.23
C THR A 149 4.54 -6.96 13.26
N HIS A 150 3.81 -8.05 13.51
CA HIS A 150 2.62 -8.44 12.79
C HIS A 150 1.48 -8.80 13.73
N GLU A 151 0.25 -8.97 13.21
CA GLU A 151 -0.96 -9.13 14.03
C GLU A 151 -0.89 -10.31 15.00
N GLY A 152 -0.32 -11.44 14.58
CA GLY A 152 -0.08 -12.59 15.46
C GLY A 152 0.82 -12.34 16.68
N ASN A 153 1.49 -11.18 16.79
CA ASN A 153 2.23 -10.79 18.00
C ASN A 153 1.35 -10.03 19.03
N LEU A 154 0.11 -9.68 18.69
CA LEU A 154 -0.79 -8.94 19.57
C LEU A 154 -1.42 -9.84 20.63
N VAL A 155 -1.39 -9.40 21.88
CA VAL A 155 -2.07 -10.04 23.02
C VAL A 155 -3.38 -9.31 23.36
N HIS A 156 -3.42 -7.99 23.14
CA HIS A 156 -4.58 -7.12 23.42
C HIS A 156 -4.85 -6.16 22.24
N GLU A 157 -5.85 -5.28 22.38
CA GLU A 157 -6.10 -4.21 21.40
C GLU A 157 -4.84 -3.36 21.19
N GLY A 158 -4.43 -3.24 19.93
CA GLY A 158 -3.12 -2.78 19.59
C GLY A 158 -2.94 -2.53 18.10
N LYS A 159 -1.82 -1.91 17.76
CA LYS A 159 -1.41 -1.67 16.38
C LYS A 159 -0.06 -2.33 16.12
N VAL A 160 0.10 -2.81 14.91
CA VAL A 160 1.27 -3.52 14.41
C VAL A 160 1.62 -2.98 13.04
N THR A 161 2.82 -3.32 12.57
CA THR A 161 3.23 -2.81 11.25
C THR A 161 2.63 -3.62 10.12
N PHE A 162 2.58 -4.95 10.22
CA PHE A 162 2.11 -5.81 9.15
C PHE A 162 0.92 -6.69 9.52
N ASP A 163 0.21 -7.13 8.48
CA ASP A 163 -0.76 -8.22 8.57
C ASP A 163 -0.04 -9.55 8.85
N GLU A 164 -0.65 -10.44 9.64
CA GLU A 164 -0.09 -11.77 9.92
C GLU A 164 0.01 -12.62 8.63
N ASP A 165 -0.94 -12.51 7.72
CA ASP A 165 -0.96 -13.27 6.46
C ASP A 165 0.31 -13.01 5.64
N PHE A 166 0.85 -11.78 5.70
CA PHE A 166 2.10 -11.44 5.01
C PHE A 166 3.26 -12.34 5.45
N PHE A 167 3.38 -12.55 6.76
CA PHE A 167 4.46 -13.31 7.37
C PHE A 167 4.24 -14.82 7.26
N THR A 168 3.01 -15.30 7.45
CA THR A 168 2.69 -16.73 7.37
C THR A 168 2.82 -17.26 5.94
N ARG A 169 2.51 -16.44 4.92
CA ARG A 169 2.57 -16.82 3.50
C ARG A 169 3.97 -16.81 2.91
N LEU A 170 4.74 -15.77 3.21
CA LEU A 170 6.09 -15.58 2.67
C LEU A 170 7.17 -16.15 3.58
N ASN A 171 6.83 -16.47 4.84
CA ASN A 171 7.75 -17.03 5.82
C ASN A 171 9.07 -16.25 5.89
N LEU A 172 8.96 -14.94 6.04
CA LEU A 172 10.09 -14.01 5.96
C LEU A 172 11.09 -14.28 7.09
N ARG A 173 12.36 -14.03 6.84
CA ARG A 173 13.44 -14.03 7.82
C ARG A 173 14.40 -12.87 7.54
N VAL A 174 15.08 -12.41 8.57
CA VAL A 174 16.13 -11.39 8.43
C VAL A 174 17.36 -12.04 7.80
N HIS A 175 17.86 -11.44 6.74
CA HIS A 175 19.06 -11.83 6.02
C HIS A 175 20.04 -10.68 6.02
N ILE A 176 21.29 -10.95 6.38
CA ILE A 176 22.35 -9.95 6.35
C ILE A 176 23.09 -10.04 5.01
N LEU A 177 23.18 -8.90 4.33
CA LEU A 177 23.88 -8.77 3.05
C LEU A 177 25.39 -8.87 3.23
N ASN A 178 26.04 -9.73 2.46
CA ASN A 178 27.49 -9.68 2.30
C ASN A 178 27.89 -8.58 1.28
N GLU A 179 29.20 -8.33 1.12
CA GLU A 179 29.68 -7.30 0.20
C GLU A 179 29.33 -7.58 -1.27
N ASP A 180 29.26 -8.84 -1.69
CA ASP A 180 28.93 -9.19 -3.07
C ASP A 180 27.44 -9.01 -3.38
N GLU A 181 26.54 -9.37 -2.45
CA GLU A 181 25.10 -9.12 -2.52
C GLU A 181 24.81 -7.62 -2.51
N ALA A 182 25.44 -6.86 -1.60
CA ALA A 182 25.29 -5.40 -1.55
C ALA A 182 25.79 -4.75 -2.86
N ARG A 183 26.91 -5.21 -3.42
CA ARG A 183 27.42 -4.74 -4.71
C ARG A 183 26.46 -5.07 -5.86
N GLU A 184 25.83 -6.24 -5.85
CA GLU A 184 24.87 -6.63 -6.87
C GLU A 184 23.60 -5.78 -6.83
N LEU A 185 23.07 -5.49 -5.63
CA LEU A 185 21.94 -4.57 -5.47
C LEU A 185 22.25 -3.15 -5.97
N ARG A 186 23.45 -2.63 -5.65
CA ARG A 186 23.92 -1.34 -6.19
C ARG A 186 23.98 -1.37 -7.73
N ARG A 187 24.47 -2.45 -8.32
CA ARG A 187 24.55 -2.63 -9.79
C ARG A 187 23.16 -2.74 -10.44
N MET A 188 22.16 -3.18 -9.68
CA MET A 188 20.76 -3.19 -10.11
C MET A 188 20.08 -1.83 -9.97
N GLY A 189 20.80 -0.77 -9.57
CA GLY A 189 20.28 0.60 -9.42
C GLY A 189 19.64 0.90 -8.07
N ILE A 190 19.53 -0.09 -7.19
CA ILE A 190 19.05 0.11 -5.83
C ILE A 190 20.21 0.71 -5.02
N MET A 191 20.36 2.03 -5.10
CA MET A 191 21.45 2.74 -4.43
C MET A 191 21.11 3.04 -2.98
N THR A 192 19.87 3.45 -2.72
CA THR A 192 19.40 3.93 -1.43
C THR A 192 18.19 3.11 -0.97
N LEU A 193 18.11 2.84 0.32
CA LEU A 193 16.96 2.23 0.98
C LEU A 193 16.54 3.11 2.16
N TYR A 194 15.29 2.99 2.60
CA TYR A 194 14.78 3.61 3.82
C TYR A 194 14.30 2.54 4.79
N ASN A 195 14.83 2.49 6.01
CA ASN A 195 14.36 1.55 7.03
C ASN A 195 12.97 1.96 7.49
N LEU A 196 12.04 1.00 7.54
CA LEU A 196 10.66 1.26 7.88
C LEU A 196 10.47 1.76 9.32
N ASN A 197 11.34 1.35 10.26
CA ASN A 197 11.42 1.84 11.66
C ASN A 197 10.08 2.25 12.28
N SER A 198 9.03 1.45 12.05
CA SER A 198 7.68 1.73 12.50
C SER A 198 7.48 1.10 13.87
N TYR A 199 7.68 1.90 14.91
CA TYR A 199 7.68 1.46 16.31
C TYR A 199 6.26 1.37 16.92
N ASP A 200 5.30 0.72 16.23
CA ASP A 200 3.98 0.47 16.81
C ASP A 200 3.97 -0.87 17.56
N TYR A 201 4.01 -0.77 18.89
CA TYR A 201 4.10 -1.90 19.82
C TYR A 201 2.94 -1.94 20.83
N HIS A 202 1.93 -1.08 20.66
CA HIS A 202 0.79 -1.08 21.57
C HIS A 202 0.08 -2.44 21.50
N GLY A 203 -0.03 -3.13 22.64
CA GLY A 203 -0.75 -4.41 22.75
C GLY A 203 0.03 -5.65 22.31
N VAL A 204 1.32 -5.53 21.98
CA VAL A 204 2.21 -6.64 21.58
C VAL A 204 2.71 -7.42 22.81
N ASP A 205 2.94 -8.72 22.68
CA ASP A 205 3.58 -9.55 23.71
C ASP A 205 5.04 -9.11 23.95
N GLU A 206 5.33 -8.58 25.15
CA GLU A 206 6.68 -8.17 25.55
C GLU A 206 7.67 -9.35 25.62
N GLY A 207 7.18 -10.59 25.71
CA GLY A 207 8.01 -11.80 25.61
C GLY A 207 8.47 -12.14 24.18
N VAL A 208 7.80 -11.59 23.16
CA VAL A 208 8.09 -11.83 21.74
C VAL A 208 8.83 -10.65 21.13
N VAL A 209 8.47 -9.42 21.50
CA VAL A 209 9.13 -8.20 21.03
C VAL A 209 9.33 -7.25 22.20
N THR A 210 10.58 -6.91 22.50
CA THR A 210 10.88 -5.86 23.48
C THR A 210 10.59 -4.50 22.84
N PRO A 211 9.61 -3.72 23.35
CA PRO A 211 9.31 -2.40 22.80
C PRO A 211 10.52 -1.49 22.97
N ILE A 212 10.93 -0.82 21.89
CA ILE A 212 12.01 0.17 21.96
C ILE A 212 11.47 1.41 22.69
N VAL A 213 12.22 1.86 23.70
CA VAL A 213 11.89 3.04 24.52
C VAL A 213 11.75 4.25 23.60
N GLU A 214 10.71 5.05 23.82
CA GLU A 214 10.35 6.17 22.93
C GLU A 214 11.48 7.18 22.66
N GLY A 215 12.41 7.35 23.60
CA GLY A 215 13.58 8.22 23.45
C GLY A 215 14.73 7.64 22.62
N ASP A 216 14.77 6.32 22.42
CA ASP A 216 15.79 5.60 21.64
C ASP A 216 15.30 5.25 20.23
N ARG A 217 14.08 5.69 19.89
CA ARG A 217 13.49 5.50 18.55
C ARG A 217 14.22 6.41 17.56
N GLU A 218 14.92 5.78 16.63
CA GLU A 218 15.42 6.47 15.44
C GLU A 218 14.25 6.99 14.58
N ASP A 219 14.48 7.95 13.68
CA ASP A 219 13.40 8.55 12.87
C ASP A 219 12.61 7.50 12.06
N ARG A 220 11.30 7.70 11.89
CA ARG A 220 10.34 6.70 11.36
C ARG A 220 10.58 6.27 9.92
N MET A 221 11.52 6.89 9.21
CA MET A 221 12.06 6.42 7.93
C MET A 221 13.50 6.90 7.77
N ARG A 222 14.45 6.26 8.43
CA ARG A 222 15.87 6.62 8.29
C ARG A 222 16.43 6.03 7.00
N GLN A 223 17.14 6.85 6.22
CA GLN A 223 17.90 6.35 5.07
C GLN A 223 18.97 5.36 5.55
N VAL A 224 18.93 4.17 4.97
CA VAL A 224 19.83 3.06 5.23
C VAL A 224 21.22 3.38 4.68
N GLY A 225 22.26 2.99 5.40
CA GLY A 225 23.66 3.27 5.02
C GLY A 225 24.28 4.42 5.81
N ARG A 226 23.44 5.27 6.42
CA ARG A 226 23.89 6.32 7.34
C ARG A 226 24.33 5.68 8.65
N GLY A 227 25.60 5.33 8.78
CA GLY A 227 26.19 5.00 10.09
C GLY A 227 26.15 6.24 10.99
N VAL A 228 26.37 6.08 12.29
CA VAL A 228 26.59 7.24 13.19
C VAL A 228 27.78 8.10 12.71
N ASN A 229 28.69 7.53 11.90
CA ASN A 229 29.90 8.18 11.37
C ASN A 229 30.10 8.09 9.84
N ASP A 230 29.18 7.49 9.08
CA ASP A 230 29.31 7.33 7.61
C ASP A 230 28.18 8.07 6.89
N ASP A 231 28.53 9.12 6.15
CA ASP A 231 27.61 9.92 5.31
C ASP A 231 27.34 9.28 3.94
N ASP A 232 27.73 8.01 3.71
CA ASP A 232 27.49 7.33 2.44
C ASP A 232 26.05 6.77 2.37
N PRO A 233 25.19 7.30 1.47
CA PRO A 233 23.80 6.85 1.34
C PRO A 233 23.65 5.47 0.66
N ARG A 234 24.75 4.84 0.22
CA ARG A 234 24.73 3.59 -0.54
C ARG A 234 24.46 2.36 0.34
N ILE A 235 23.83 1.34 -0.23
CA ILE A 235 23.65 0.03 0.41
C ILE A 235 24.99 -0.53 0.88
N ARG A 236 25.16 -0.80 2.17
CA ARG A 236 26.39 -1.37 2.75
C ARG A 236 26.34 -2.90 2.82
N ALA A 237 27.52 -3.53 2.88
CA ALA A 237 27.63 -4.84 3.51
C ALA A 237 27.20 -4.75 4.98
N ASP A 238 26.75 -5.86 5.54
CA ASP A 238 26.20 -5.97 6.90
C ASP A 238 24.82 -5.31 7.09
N LEU A 239 24.13 -4.93 6.01
CA LEU A 239 22.75 -4.48 6.08
C LEU A 239 21.80 -5.68 6.22
N GLY A 240 20.91 -5.64 7.21
CA GLY A 240 19.79 -6.58 7.34
C GLY A 240 18.64 -6.22 6.41
N VAL A 241 18.17 -7.20 5.63
CA VAL A 241 16.99 -7.11 4.77
C VAL A 241 16.07 -8.29 5.04
N LEU A 242 14.80 -8.20 4.66
CA LEU A 242 13.92 -9.37 4.71
C LEU A 242 14.12 -10.24 3.46
N MET A 243 14.18 -11.55 3.68
CA MET A 243 14.26 -12.57 2.65
C MET A 243 13.19 -13.64 2.90
N VAL A 244 12.67 -14.21 1.82
CA VAL A 244 11.62 -15.24 1.85
C VAL A 244 12.22 -16.61 2.20
N GLY A 245 11.72 -17.22 3.28
CA GLY A 245 11.99 -18.62 3.65
C GLY A 245 13.40 -18.91 4.21
N LEU A 246 14.36 -18.04 3.91
CA LEU A 246 15.75 -18.12 4.33
C LEU A 246 16.17 -16.80 4.95
N GLY A 247 17.03 -16.89 5.95
CA GLY A 247 17.66 -15.77 6.61
C GLY A 247 19.03 -16.19 7.13
N TRP A 248 19.66 -15.28 7.86
CA TRP A 248 21.01 -15.47 8.34
C TRP A 248 21.06 -15.54 9.85
N ASP A 249 21.86 -16.48 10.36
CA ASP A 249 22.11 -16.63 11.78
C ASP A 249 23.55 -16.29 12.12
N THR A 250 23.73 -15.07 12.60
CA THR A 250 25.01 -14.55 13.10
C THR A 250 25.47 -15.22 14.38
N SER A 251 24.60 -15.90 15.14
CA SER A 251 24.98 -16.55 16.40
C SER A 251 25.74 -17.85 16.19
N VAL A 252 25.58 -18.47 15.01
CA VAL A 252 26.18 -19.78 14.66
C VAL A 252 27.34 -19.64 13.65
N GLY A 253 27.52 -18.45 13.06
CA GLY A 253 28.68 -18.07 12.26
C GLY A 253 28.35 -17.62 10.83
N PRO A 254 29.36 -17.14 10.07
CA PRO A 254 29.18 -16.42 8.80
C PRO A 254 28.85 -17.33 7.60
N ALA A 255 28.21 -18.47 7.81
CA ALA A 255 27.71 -19.37 6.75
C ALA A 255 26.43 -20.10 7.17
N SER A 256 25.84 -19.74 8.31
CA SER A 256 24.68 -20.44 8.85
C SER A 256 23.39 -19.80 8.35
N TRP A 257 22.60 -20.60 7.63
CA TRP A 257 21.26 -20.21 7.20
C TRP A 257 20.22 -20.64 8.23
N ILE A 258 19.23 -19.79 8.47
CA ILE A 258 18.05 -20.09 9.29
C ILE A 258 16.76 -19.86 8.52
N GLY A 259 15.67 -20.47 8.99
CA GLY A 259 14.35 -20.30 8.41
C GLY A 259 13.71 -21.62 7.98
N PRO A 260 12.43 -21.58 7.57
CA PRO A 260 11.69 -22.79 7.24
C PRO A 260 12.20 -23.51 5.97
N ALA A 261 13.00 -22.86 5.13
CA ALA A 261 13.58 -23.50 3.95
C ALA A 261 14.97 -24.13 4.17
N THR A 262 15.53 -24.09 5.38
CA THR A 262 16.91 -24.58 5.62
C THR A 262 17.05 -26.08 5.72
N THR A 263 15.96 -26.79 6.02
CA THR A 263 15.96 -28.25 6.06
C THR A 263 14.85 -28.79 5.18
N GLU A 264 15.08 -29.99 4.63
CA GLU A 264 14.09 -30.67 3.81
C GLU A 264 12.81 -31.01 4.59
N ALA A 265 12.91 -31.28 5.90
CA ALA A 265 11.73 -31.55 6.71
C ALA A 265 10.89 -30.27 6.94
N SER A 266 11.54 -29.15 7.28
CA SER A 266 10.85 -27.90 7.62
C SER A 266 10.17 -27.25 6.42
N ILE A 267 10.75 -27.38 5.22
CA ILE A 267 10.21 -26.73 4.02
C ILE A 267 8.88 -27.38 3.60
N ARG A 268 8.70 -28.68 3.90
CA ARG A 268 7.50 -29.47 3.56
C ARG A 268 6.32 -29.23 4.49
N THR A 269 6.57 -28.91 5.75
CA THR A 269 5.52 -28.67 6.76
C THR A 269 4.95 -27.26 6.71
N THR A 270 5.62 -26.35 6.03
CA THR A 270 5.28 -24.93 6.00
C THR A 270 4.40 -24.62 4.80
N GLY A 271 3.31 -23.88 4.98
CA GLY A 271 2.47 -23.41 3.87
C GLY A 271 3.15 -22.26 3.13
N TRP A 272 3.29 -22.35 1.81
CA TRP A 272 3.90 -21.32 0.97
C TRP A 272 2.89 -20.72 0.02
N THR A 273 2.97 -19.41 -0.26
CA THR A 273 2.17 -18.84 -1.36
C THR A 273 2.76 -19.14 -2.73
N HIS A 274 4.10 -19.15 -2.86
CA HIS A 274 4.75 -19.57 -4.10
C HIS A 274 6.18 -20.07 -3.83
N PRO A 275 6.52 -21.33 -4.11
CA PRO A 275 7.85 -21.88 -3.79
C PRO A 275 9.03 -21.18 -4.48
N ASP A 276 8.86 -20.71 -5.72
CA ASP A 276 9.88 -19.91 -6.44
C ASP A 276 10.27 -18.59 -5.74
N SER A 277 9.48 -18.12 -4.77
CA SER A 277 9.79 -16.90 -4.02
C SER A 277 10.94 -17.10 -3.01
N ILE A 278 11.26 -18.35 -2.64
CA ILE A 278 12.26 -18.68 -1.63
C ILE A 278 13.66 -18.19 -2.05
N GLY A 279 14.38 -17.63 -1.08
CA GLY A 279 15.74 -17.10 -1.26
C GLY A 279 15.79 -15.76 -2.00
N ARG A 280 14.68 -15.04 -2.07
CA ARG A 280 14.58 -13.71 -2.71
C ARG A 280 14.36 -12.62 -1.67
N ILE A 281 14.96 -11.47 -1.90
CA ILE A 281 14.90 -10.29 -1.03
C ILE A 281 13.61 -9.52 -1.32
N ILE A 282 12.90 -9.10 -0.28
CA ILE A 282 11.67 -8.31 -0.37
C ILE A 282 11.88 -6.89 0.15
N LEU A 283 11.41 -5.91 -0.61
CA LEU A 283 11.48 -4.48 -0.29
C LEU A 283 10.10 -3.83 -0.49
N GLY A 284 9.82 -2.75 0.21
CA GLY A 284 8.57 -2.00 0.10
C GLY A 284 8.58 -0.94 -0.99
N LEU A 285 7.44 -0.75 -1.64
CA LEU A 285 7.16 0.37 -2.55
C LEU A 285 6.42 1.47 -1.79
N GLY A 286 7.17 2.24 -1.00
CA GLY A 286 6.65 3.39 -0.25
C GLY A 286 6.59 4.67 -1.08
N PRO A 287 6.12 5.78 -0.49
CA PRO A 287 6.09 7.11 -1.12
C PRO A 287 7.48 7.62 -1.53
N GLU A 288 8.54 7.14 -0.88
CA GLU A 288 9.93 7.56 -1.10
C GLU A 288 10.56 6.99 -2.38
N THR A 289 9.87 6.08 -3.06
CA THR A 289 10.40 5.43 -4.26
C THR A 289 10.61 6.45 -5.38
N GLU A 290 11.67 6.23 -6.15
CA GLU A 290 11.98 7.01 -7.33
C GLU A 290 10.86 7.02 -8.38
N LEU A 291 9.99 6.00 -8.39
CA LEU A 291 8.81 5.97 -9.28
C LEU A 291 7.86 7.14 -9.06
N ILE A 292 7.73 7.61 -7.82
CA ILE A 292 6.88 8.75 -7.47
C ILE A 292 7.65 10.05 -7.68
N ASN A 293 8.91 10.10 -7.24
CA ASN A 293 9.75 11.28 -7.40
C ASN A 293 10.02 11.66 -8.87
N LYS A 294 9.92 10.69 -9.80
CA LYS A 294 10.00 10.90 -11.25
C LYS A 294 8.64 11.00 -11.95
N ASP A 295 7.55 11.12 -11.19
CA ASP A 295 6.18 11.25 -11.71
C ASP A 295 5.71 10.10 -12.64
N ILE A 296 6.30 8.90 -12.52
CA ILE A 296 5.86 7.71 -13.27
C ILE A 296 4.52 7.23 -12.70
N ILE A 297 4.38 7.31 -11.39
CA ILE A 297 3.12 7.11 -10.67
C ILE A 297 2.85 8.31 -9.77
N SER A 298 1.59 8.71 -9.66
CA SER A 298 1.21 9.90 -8.88
C SER A 298 1.17 9.66 -7.37
N SER A 299 1.11 8.40 -6.93
CA SER A 299 1.10 8.01 -5.52
C SER A 299 1.44 6.53 -5.38
N ALA A 300 2.00 6.16 -4.23
CA ALA A 300 2.23 4.76 -3.89
C ALA A 300 0.89 4.00 -3.87
N GLY A 301 0.89 2.80 -4.43
CA GLY A 301 -0.29 1.93 -4.38
C GLY A 301 -0.65 1.61 -2.93
N LEU A 302 -1.88 1.90 -2.53
CA LEU A 302 -2.46 1.47 -1.26
C LEU A 302 -3.41 0.31 -1.53
N CYS A 303 -3.34 -0.73 -0.69
CA CYS A 303 -4.28 -1.83 -0.76
C CYS A 303 -5.59 -1.45 -0.04
N PRO A 304 -6.77 -1.71 -0.61
CA PRO A 304 -8.04 -1.47 0.07
C PRO A 304 -8.20 -2.33 1.33
N ASP A 305 -7.57 -3.50 1.40
CA ASP A 305 -7.66 -4.40 2.56
C ASP A 305 -7.04 -3.77 3.80
N GLY A 306 -5.81 -3.23 3.69
CA GLY A 306 -5.17 -2.53 4.81
C GLY A 306 -5.72 -1.12 5.06
N LEU A 307 -6.56 -0.55 4.19
CA LEU A 307 -7.32 0.67 4.51
C LEU A 307 -8.51 0.40 5.43
N ARG A 308 -9.01 -0.84 5.43
CA ARG A 308 -10.09 -1.29 6.31
C ARG A 308 -9.55 -1.75 7.65
N ASN A 309 -8.31 -2.23 7.66
CA ASN A 309 -7.64 -2.68 8.87
C ASN A 309 -6.98 -1.50 9.59
N ASP A 310 -7.55 -1.09 10.72
CA ASP A 310 -7.02 -0.01 11.55
C ASP A 310 -5.84 -0.43 12.45
N ARG A 311 -5.57 -1.74 12.49
CA ARG A 311 -4.49 -2.34 13.30
C ARG A 311 -3.14 -2.34 12.60
N THR A 312 -3.11 -2.36 11.26
CA THR A 312 -1.88 -2.40 10.48
C THR A 312 -1.44 -1.01 10.04
N THR A 313 -0.18 -0.64 10.25
CA THR A 313 0.35 0.66 9.81
C THR A 313 0.93 0.64 8.39
N TRP A 314 1.51 -0.48 7.95
CA TRP A 314 2.07 -0.62 6.61
C TRP A 314 1.05 -1.22 5.64
N ASN A 315 0.66 -0.42 4.63
CA ASN A 315 -0.36 -0.81 3.65
C ASN A 315 0.10 -0.63 2.19
N HIS A 316 1.41 -0.62 1.97
CA HIS A 316 2.00 -0.48 0.65
C HIS A 316 2.41 -1.83 0.06
N TYR A 317 2.40 -1.93 -1.27
CA TYR A 317 2.84 -3.11 -1.98
C TYR A 317 4.33 -3.36 -1.77
N SER A 318 4.74 -4.63 -1.84
CA SER A 318 6.13 -5.03 -1.68
C SER A 318 6.70 -5.62 -2.96
N LEU A 319 7.87 -5.15 -3.38
CA LEU A 319 8.66 -5.65 -4.49
C LEU A 319 9.54 -6.82 -4.02
N LEU A 320 9.32 -8.00 -4.58
CA LEU A 320 10.21 -9.14 -4.46
C LEU A 320 11.22 -9.12 -5.60
N LEU A 321 12.48 -8.86 -5.26
CA LEU A 321 13.59 -8.80 -6.22
C LEU A 321 13.86 -10.16 -6.86
N PRO A 322 14.46 -10.22 -8.06
CA PRO A 322 14.99 -11.47 -8.60
C PRO A 322 15.99 -12.08 -7.62
N ARG A 323 16.15 -13.40 -7.68
CA ARG A 323 17.20 -14.08 -6.94
C ARG A 323 18.57 -13.64 -7.47
N LEU A 324 19.36 -13.02 -6.60
CA LEU A 324 20.69 -12.50 -6.91
C LEU A 324 21.69 -13.62 -7.18
N GLN A 325 22.67 -13.35 -8.05
CA GLN A 325 23.79 -14.27 -8.29
C GLN A 325 24.58 -14.52 -7.01
N ALA A 326 24.91 -13.47 -6.26
CA ALA A 326 25.68 -13.59 -5.03
C ALA A 326 24.96 -14.43 -3.96
N THR A 327 23.63 -14.32 -3.86
CA THR A 327 22.82 -15.14 -2.94
C THR A 327 22.82 -16.61 -3.39
N VAL A 328 22.70 -16.88 -4.68
CA VAL A 328 22.78 -18.24 -5.23
C VAL A 328 24.15 -18.86 -5.01
N ASP A 329 25.22 -18.11 -5.20
CA ASP A 329 26.58 -18.59 -4.96
C ASP A 329 26.77 -18.97 -3.48
N ARG A 330 26.23 -18.16 -2.57
CA ARG A 330 26.25 -18.44 -1.12
C ARG A 330 25.41 -19.66 -0.74
N MET A 331 24.25 -19.84 -1.38
CA MET A 331 23.41 -21.03 -1.16
C MET A 331 24.08 -22.29 -1.71
N ASN A 332 24.64 -22.25 -2.92
CA ASN A 332 25.37 -23.38 -3.53
C ASN A 332 26.65 -23.74 -2.77
N ALA A 333 27.28 -22.79 -2.08
CA ALA A 333 28.42 -23.05 -1.21
C ALA A 333 28.03 -23.77 0.11
N THR A 334 26.73 -23.87 0.41
CA THR A 334 26.21 -24.44 1.65
C THR A 334 25.55 -25.80 1.37
N SER A 335 26.25 -26.90 1.66
CA SER A 335 25.74 -28.27 1.38
C SER A 335 24.42 -28.62 2.07
N SER A 336 24.11 -27.98 3.20
CA SER A 336 22.81 -28.18 3.88
C SER A 336 21.61 -27.64 3.10
N LEU A 337 21.83 -26.88 2.03
CA LEU A 337 20.79 -26.32 1.16
C LEU A 337 20.69 -27.07 -0.19
N ASP A 338 21.40 -28.17 -0.38
CA ASP A 338 21.40 -28.94 -1.63
C ASP A 338 20.00 -29.46 -2.00
N HIS A 339 19.10 -29.65 -1.03
CA HIS A 339 17.69 -30.03 -1.25
C HIS A 339 16.89 -28.97 -2.01
N LEU A 340 17.36 -27.71 -2.04
CA LEU A 340 16.71 -26.62 -2.78
C LEU A 340 17.00 -26.65 -4.29
N LYS A 341 17.94 -27.50 -4.73
CA LYS A 341 18.36 -27.59 -6.14
C LYS A 341 17.21 -28.01 -7.05
N MET A 342 16.40 -28.97 -6.62
CA MET A 342 15.21 -29.41 -7.33
C MET A 342 14.15 -29.68 -6.29
N ILE A 343 13.15 -28.81 -6.22
CA ILE A 343 11.97 -29.01 -5.39
C ILE A 343 10.77 -29.32 -6.27
N THR A 344 9.97 -30.28 -5.83
CA THR A 344 8.70 -30.61 -6.46
C THR A 344 7.59 -30.09 -5.59
N ALA A 345 6.70 -29.27 -6.15
CA ALA A 345 5.64 -28.64 -5.39
C ALA A 345 4.31 -28.63 -6.15
N ARG A 346 3.22 -28.68 -5.39
CA ARG A 346 1.85 -28.74 -5.89
C ARG A 346 1.01 -27.67 -5.20
N PRO A 347 0.27 -26.82 -5.95
CA PRO A 347 -0.74 -25.97 -5.35
C PRO A 347 -1.96 -26.80 -4.94
N ALA A 348 -2.70 -26.38 -3.93
CA ALA A 348 -3.81 -27.14 -3.31
C ALA A 348 -4.80 -27.83 -4.29
N ASN A 349 -4.97 -27.32 -5.52
CA ASN A 349 -5.84 -27.90 -6.55
C ASN A 349 -5.24 -27.86 -7.97
N GLY A 350 -3.92 -27.84 -8.14
CA GLY A 350 -3.30 -27.72 -9.46
C GLY A 350 -2.19 -28.73 -9.76
N PRO A 351 -1.55 -28.63 -10.93
CA PRO A 351 -0.55 -29.58 -11.37
C PRO A 351 0.73 -29.46 -10.55
N VAL A 352 1.42 -30.59 -10.41
CA VAL A 352 2.76 -30.65 -9.83
C VAL A 352 3.75 -29.92 -10.75
N ARG A 353 4.65 -29.12 -10.15
CA ARG A 353 5.71 -28.39 -10.84
C ARG A 353 7.03 -28.57 -10.14
N GLU A 354 8.10 -28.59 -10.94
CA GLU A 354 9.46 -28.62 -10.44
C GLU A 354 10.07 -27.21 -10.47
N PHE A 355 10.77 -26.83 -9.41
CA PHE A 355 11.48 -25.57 -9.32
C PHE A 355 12.94 -25.81 -8.94
N ASN A 356 13.84 -25.10 -9.61
CA ASN A 356 15.25 -25.05 -9.21
C ASN A 356 15.53 -23.73 -8.50
N LEU A 357 15.63 -23.78 -7.17
CA LEU A 357 15.83 -22.57 -6.36
C LEU A 357 17.31 -22.16 -6.27
N LEU A 358 18.24 -23.01 -6.72
CA LEU A 358 19.67 -22.71 -6.78
C LEU A 358 20.10 -22.21 -8.17
N THR A 359 19.13 -21.76 -8.97
CA THR A 359 19.38 -21.05 -10.23
C THR A 359 19.12 -19.56 -10.07
N VAL A 360 19.96 -18.78 -10.73
CA VAL A 360 19.84 -17.32 -10.79
C VAL A 360 18.69 -16.95 -11.69
N GLN A 361 17.90 -15.96 -11.24
CA GLN A 361 16.80 -15.44 -12.03
C GLN A 361 17.28 -14.28 -12.92
N PRO A 362 16.70 -14.11 -14.11
CA PRO A 362 16.96 -12.92 -14.92
C PRO A 362 16.64 -11.66 -14.13
N ARG A 363 17.44 -10.59 -14.31
CA ARG A 363 17.31 -9.37 -13.49
C ARG A 363 15.95 -8.68 -13.60
N TYR A 364 15.27 -8.80 -14.73
CA TYR A 364 13.93 -8.24 -14.92
C TYR A 364 12.81 -9.08 -14.27
N ARG A 365 13.11 -10.26 -13.72
CA ARG A 365 12.12 -11.14 -13.11
C ARG A 365 11.86 -10.71 -11.67
N PHE A 366 10.89 -9.83 -11.48
CA PHE A 366 10.41 -9.40 -10.16
C PHE A 366 8.93 -9.78 -9.99
N ASN A 367 8.51 -9.84 -8.72
CA ASN A 367 7.10 -10.01 -8.36
C ASN A 367 6.70 -8.87 -7.44
N ILE A 368 5.45 -8.44 -7.49
CA ILE A 368 4.90 -7.49 -6.52
C ILE A 368 3.89 -8.25 -5.68
N TYR A 369 3.95 -8.10 -4.36
CA TYR A 369 3.04 -8.69 -3.39
C TYR A 369 2.16 -7.63 -2.75
N SER A 370 0.92 -7.99 -2.46
CA SER A 370 0.04 -7.18 -1.62
C SER A 370 0.54 -7.15 -0.17
N PRO A 371 0.07 -6.19 0.65
CA PRO A 371 0.35 -6.18 2.10
C PRO A 371 -0.07 -7.45 2.83
N SER A 372 -0.99 -8.24 2.28
CA SER A 372 -1.41 -9.56 2.83
C SER A 372 -0.64 -10.74 2.20
N GLY A 373 0.42 -10.48 1.43
CA GLY A 373 1.30 -11.52 0.88
C GLY A 373 0.76 -12.24 -0.35
N LEU A 374 -0.23 -11.65 -1.05
CA LEU A 374 -0.87 -12.25 -2.22
C LEU A 374 -0.23 -11.80 -3.54
N LEU A 375 -0.23 -12.70 -4.53
CA LEU A 375 0.38 -12.51 -5.84
C LEU A 375 -0.70 -12.42 -6.94
N GLY A 376 -1.27 -11.23 -7.11
CA GLY A 376 -2.10 -10.87 -8.26
C GLY A 376 -3.41 -11.65 -8.39
N ASN A 377 -3.98 -11.58 -9.59
CA ASN A 377 -5.31 -12.06 -9.94
C ASN A 377 -5.35 -13.55 -10.33
N ASP A 378 -4.21 -14.25 -10.37
CA ASP A 378 -4.22 -15.67 -10.73
C ASP A 378 -4.58 -16.48 -9.49
N PRO A 379 -5.76 -17.13 -9.42
CA PRO A 379 -6.22 -17.78 -8.21
C PRO A 379 -5.25 -18.89 -7.77
N GLU A 380 -4.54 -19.54 -8.70
CA GLU A 380 -3.52 -20.55 -8.39
C GLU A 380 -2.34 -19.99 -7.58
N ASN A 381 -1.92 -18.76 -7.87
CA ASN A 381 -0.77 -18.12 -7.21
C ASN A 381 -1.09 -17.66 -5.78
N ASN A 382 -2.37 -17.64 -5.42
CA ASN A 382 -2.85 -17.31 -4.07
C ASN A 382 -3.24 -18.55 -3.27
N LEU A 383 -3.18 -19.74 -3.87
CA LEU A 383 -3.33 -21.01 -3.16
C LEU A 383 -2.08 -21.30 -2.34
N THR A 384 -2.26 -22.03 -1.24
CA THR A 384 -1.13 -22.60 -0.51
C THR A 384 -0.52 -23.74 -1.33
N TRP A 385 0.80 -23.72 -1.45
CA TRP A 385 1.61 -24.74 -2.08
C TRP A 385 2.18 -25.68 -1.04
N GLU A 386 2.13 -26.96 -1.38
CA GLU A 386 2.72 -28.06 -0.63
C GLU A 386 3.96 -28.55 -1.40
N ILE A 387 5.07 -28.76 -0.69
CA ILE A 387 6.30 -29.31 -1.28
C ILE A 387 6.33 -30.81 -1.03
N ILE A 388 6.35 -31.58 -2.12
CA ILE A 388 6.18 -33.04 -2.13
C ILE A 388 7.53 -33.71 -2.31
N ASP A 389 7.71 -34.89 -1.72
CA ASP A 389 8.92 -35.70 -1.93
C ASP A 389 8.77 -36.45 -3.25
N PRO A 390 9.73 -36.31 -4.20
CA PRO A 390 9.69 -37.08 -5.45
C PRO A 390 9.58 -38.59 -5.24
N ALA A 391 10.02 -39.13 -4.09
CA ALA A 391 9.93 -40.56 -3.78
C ALA A 391 8.54 -41.05 -3.33
N THR A 392 7.61 -40.14 -3.02
CA THR A 392 6.27 -40.49 -2.49
C THR A 392 5.17 -40.59 -3.55
N GLU A 393 5.48 -40.37 -4.83
CA GLU A 393 4.55 -40.50 -5.97
C GLU A 393 4.49 -41.92 -6.56
N THR A 394 4.29 -42.95 -5.72
CA THR A 394 3.92 -44.30 -6.18
C THR A 394 2.45 -44.59 -6.02
#